data_AF-A0A9F2WE00-F1
#
_entry.id   AF-A0A9F2WE00-F1
#
_cell.length_a   1.000
_cell.length_b   1.000
_cell.length_c   1.000
_cell.angle_alpha   90.00
_cell.angle_beta   90.00
_cell.angle_gamma   90.00
#
_symmetry.space_group_name_H-M   'P 1'
#
loop_
_entity.id
_entity.type
_entity.pdbx_description
1 polymer ?
#
loop_
_entity_poly.entity_id
_entity_poly.type
_entity_poly.pdbx_seq_one_letter_code
_entity_poly.pdbx_strand_id
1 'polypeptide(L)'
;MDVMVGVWVCLAAARTVVGLGMDPSLQIDIIKELDLVNMTIGVTQVSGLHNTSKAFLFQAVDREIHAASHTNDKLIQLFRNKSEFTFLTTLQQQASTSGVILSIRELEHSYFELESSGLRDEIRYHYRFNGKTRTEVFPYRLADGQWHKIALSLSASHLLLHVDCNRIYERVIDRPETNLTPGSNLWLGQRNRKHGFLKGVIQDAKVIFMPNGYITQCPNLNRTCPTCSDFLSLVQGIMDLQELLAKMTAKLNYAEMRLSQLENCHCEKTCQVNGVIYRDKDSWVEDDHCRNCTCKNGIVECRRMACPLLNCSSDGLPVHVIGQCCKVCKSKCIYGEKVLAEGQKILIENCRECRNGILVKVTETCPLLNCSEKDYVLPENQCCSVCKGHNFCAQGHRCGENSECRNWNTRATCECKSGYVSVQGDSAYCE
;
A
#
# COMPACT_ATOMS: atom_id res chain seq x y z
N MET A 1 -36.20 -4.60 21.40
CA MET A 1 -35.87 -4.98 20.02
C MET A 1 -34.73 -4.10 19.59
N ASP A 2 -33.57 -4.74 19.42
CA ASP A 2 -32.43 -4.44 18.54
C ASP A 2 -31.92 -3.00 18.40
N VAL A 3 -30.63 -2.79 18.63
CA VAL A 3 -29.57 -2.86 17.61
C VAL A 3 -28.23 -2.64 18.33
N MET A 4 -27.35 -3.64 18.36
CA MET A 4 -25.95 -3.50 18.79
C MET A 4 -25.02 -3.73 17.60
N VAL A 5 -24.18 -2.73 17.37
CA VAL A 5 -23.26 -2.55 16.24
C VAL A 5 -22.18 -3.63 16.25
N GLY A 6 -22.10 -4.41 15.16
CA GLY A 6 -21.01 -5.35 14.92
C GLY A 6 -19.95 -4.74 14.00
N VAL A 7 -18.85 -4.27 14.58
CA VAL A 7 -17.63 -3.90 13.85
C VAL A 7 -16.88 -5.19 13.47
N TRP A 8 -16.87 -5.54 12.19
CA TRP A 8 -16.02 -6.61 11.67
C TRP A 8 -14.66 -6.04 11.27
N VAL A 9 -13.65 -6.31 12.09
CA VAL A 9 -12.24 -6.05 11.79
C VAL A 9 -11.79 -7.07 10.73
N CYS A 10 -11.53 -6.58 9.51
CA CYS A 10 -10.85 -7.35 8.48
C CYS A 10 -9.37 -7.52 8.83
N LEU A 11 -9.02 -8.65 9.44
CA LEU A 11 -7.63 -9.10 9.55
C LEU A 11 -7.16 -9.56 8.16
N ALA A 12 -6.47 -8.67 7.46
CA ALA A 12 -5.70 -9.02 6.28
C ALA A 12 -4.53 -9.92 6.70
N ALA A 13 -4.66 -11.23 6.49
CA ALA A 13 -3.55 -12.16 6.59
C ALA A 13 -2.57 -11.85 5.44
N ALA A 14 -1.48 -11.16 5.76
CA ALA A 14 -0.34 -11.02 4.88
C ALA A 14 0.21 -12.42 4.56
N ARG A 15 -0.06 -12.92 3.34
CA ARG A 15 0.61 -14.10 2.81
C ARG A 15 2.07 -13.73 2.58
N THR A 16 2.92 -14.10 3.52
CA THR A 16 4.36 -14.21 3.29
C THR A 16 4.59 -15.18 2.14
N VAL A 17 5.22 -14.70 1.07
CA VAL A 17 5.71 -15.54 -0.02
C VAL A 17 6.85 -16.39 0.57
N VAL A 18 6.54 -17.64 0.92
CA VAL A 18 7.53 -18.62 1.38
C VAL A 18 8.08 -19.32 0.14
N GLY A 19 9.35 -19.05 -0.19
CA GLY A 19 10.04 -19.69 -1.31
C GLY A 19 10.06 -21.20 -1.15
N LEU A 20 9.90 -21.95 -2.26
CA LEU A 20 10.08 -23.40 -2.45
C LEU A 20 10.04 -24.27 -1.17
N GLY A 21 9.06 -24.03 -0.31
CA GLY A 21 8.88 -24.74 0.94
C GLY A 21 8.11 -26.00 0.62
N MET A 22 8.74 -27.16 0.80
CA MET A 22 8.04 -28.43 0.70
C MET A 22 6.90 -28.49 1.72
N ASP A 23 5.76 -29.04 1.31
CA ASP A 23 4.63 -29.26 2.22
C ASP A 23 5.05 -30.24 3.34
N PRO A 24 5.07 -29.80 4.62
CA PRO A 24 5.38 -30.65 5.75
C PRO A 24 4.44 -31.87 5.90
N SER A 25 3.26 -31.82 5.28
CA SER A 25 2.30 -32.93 5.28
C SER A 25 2.84 -34.17 4.54
N LEU A 26 3.70 -33.98 3.53
CA LEU A 26 4.20 -35.04 2.64
C LEU A 26 5.55 -35.64 3.08
N GLN A 27 6.03 -35.29 4.27
CA GLN A 27 7.27 -35.84 4.84
C GLN A 27 7.05 -36.46 6.22
N ILE A 28 7.85 -37.47 6.51
CA ILE A 28 7.99 -38.08 7.84
C ILE A 28 9.46 -37.91 8.25
N ASP A 29 9.68 -37.08 9.26
CA ASP A 29 10.99 -36.89 9.87
C ASP A 29 11.14 -37.83 11.06
N ILE A 30 11.85 -38.92 10.84
CA ILE A 30 11.97 -40.01 11.82
C ILE A 30 12.86 -39.56 12.99
N ILE A 31 13.90 -38.77 12.71
CA ILE A 31 14.82 -38.25 13.74
C ILE A 31 14.10 -37.30 14.69
N LYS A 32 13.27 -36.40 14.14
CA LYS A 32 12.46 -35.49 14.96
C LYS A 32 11.46 -36.27 15.83
N GLU A 33 10.89 -37.35 15.31
CA GLU A 33 9.96 -38.19 16.07
C GLU A 33 10.65 -38.92 17.24
N LEU A 34 11.86 -39.45 17.02
CA LEU A 34 12.63 -40.11 18.09
C LEU A 34 12.95 -39.17 19.26
N ASP A 35 13.13 -37.88 18.97
CA ASP A 35 13.33 -36.84 19.97
C ASP A 35 12.05 -36.55 20.79
N LEU A 36 10.87 -36.65 20.17
CA LEU A 36 9.60 -36.39 20.84
C LEU A 36 9.19 -37.50 21.82
N VAL A 37 9.60 -38.74 21.54
CA VAL A 37 9.19 -39.91 22.34
C VAL A 37 10.21 -40.26 23.44
N ASN A 38 11.30 -39.49 23.59
CA ASN A 38 12.41 -39.79 24.51
C ASN A 38 12.92 -41.24 24.38
N MET A 39 12.91 -41.79 23.15
CA MET A 39 13.44 -43.13 22.86
C MET A 39 14.97 -43.12 22.95
N THR A 40 15.47 -43.03 24.18
CA THR A 40 16.90 -42.95 24.54
C THR A 40 17.45 -44.31 24.98
N ILE A 41 16.60 -45.35 25.03
CA ILE A 41 17.00 -46.70 25.41
C ILE A 41 17.74 -47.34 24.23
N GLY A 42 19.06 -47.34 24.32
CA GLY A 42 19.95 -48.03 23.38
C GLY A 42 20.49 -47.17 22.23
N VAL A 43 20.18 -45.87 22.22
CA VAL A 43 20.79 -44.86 21.33
C VAL A 43 21.28 -43.66 22.13
N THR A 44 22.38 -43.05 21.69
CA THR A 44 22.95 -41.86 22.33
C THR A 44 23.02 -40.72 21.32
N GLN A 45 22.60 -39.51 21.72
CA GLN A 45 22.71 -38.35 20.83
C GLN A 45 24.19 -37.94 20.72
N VAL A 46 24.65 -37.73 19.49
CA VAL A 46 26.04 -37.33 19.17
C VAL A 46 26.05 -36.20 18.15
N SER A 47 27.22 -35.58 17.95
CA SER A 47 27.44 -34.65 16.84
C SER A 47 27.45 -35.40 15.51
N GLY A 48 26.63 -34.95 14.55
CA GLY A 48 26.55 -35.53 13.21
C GLY A 48 27.52 -34.91 12.21
N LEU A 49 27.29 -35.17 10.92
CA LEU A 49 28.02 -34.56 9.81
C LEU A 49 27.87 -33.04 9.79
N HIS A 50 26.71 -32.53 10.21
CA HIS A 50 26.43 -31.10 10.35
C HIS A 50 25.57 -30.80 11.58
N ASN A 51 25.58 -29.52 11.99
CA ASN A 51 24.96 -29.09 13.25
C ASN A 51 23.47 -28.70 13.12
N THR A 52 22.87 -28.77 11.94
CA THR A 52 21.48 -28.35 11.70
C THR A 52 20.44 -29.38 12.16
N SER A 53 20.83 -30.63 12.37
CA SER A 53 19.96 -31.71 12.83
C SER A 53 20.66 -32.61 13.84
N LYS A 54 19.89 -33.32 14.65
CA LYS A 54 20.40 -34.26 15.65
C LYS A 54 20.87 -35.55 14.96
N ALA A 55 21.93 -36.15 15.49
CA ALA A 55 22.41 -37.46 15.09
C ALA A 55 22.40 -38.41 16.28
N PHE A 56 22.13 -39.68 16.01
CA PHE A 56 22.03 -40.71 17.04
C PHE A 56 23.00 -41.85 16.75
N LEU A 57 23.74 -42.27 17.77
CA LEU A 57 24.68 -43.36 17.76
C LEU A 57 24.00 -44.65 18.22
N PHE A 58 24.04 -45.66 17.35
CA PHE A 58 23.46 -46.98 17.49
C PHE A 58 24.57 -47.98 17.83
N GLN A 59 24.75 -48.31 19.11
CA GLN A 59 25.79 -49.26 19.57
C GLN A 59 25.23 -50.44 20.38
N ALA A 60 24.14 -50.24 21.13
CA ALA A 60 23.56 -51.27 21.98
C ALA A 60 22.76 -52.30 21.17
N VAL A 61 22.87 -53.58 21.53
CA VAL A 61 22.07 -54.68 20.95
C VAL A 61 20.72 -54.88 21.64
N ASP A 62 20.51 -54.28 22.81
CA ASP A 62 19.20 -54.23 23.45
C ASP A 62 18.60 -52.84 23.24
N ARG A 63 17.83 -52.70 22.16
CA ARG A 63 17.18 -51.44 21.79
C ARG A 63 15.89 -51.68 20.99
N GLU A 64 14.94 -50.78 21.15
CA GLU A 64 13.61 -50.84 20.54
C GLU A 64 13.28 -49.49 19.91
N ILE A 65 13.89 -49.23 18.75
CA ILE A 65 13.77 -47.97 18.01
C ILE A 65 12.74 -48.14 16.88
N HIS A 66 11.49 -47.84 17.18
CA HIS A 66 10.40 -47.78 16.21
C HIS A 66 9.63 -46.47 16.31
N ALA A 67 8.89 -46.09 15.28
CA ALA A 67 8.07 -44.89 15.33
C ALA A 67 6.86 -45.07 16.26
N ALA A 68 6.35 -43.95 16.77
CA ALA A 68 5.11 -43.92 17.55
C ALA A 68 3.88 -44.25 16.69
N SER A 69 2.78 -44.62 17.34
CA SER A 69 1.53 -45.01 16.67
C SER A 69 1.02 -43.97 15.68
N HIS A 70 0.99 -42.67 16.05
CA HIS A 70 0.51 -41.61 15.16
C HIS A 70 1.38 -41.44 13.90
N THR A 71 2.67 -41.73 14.01
CA THR A 71 3.60 -41.69 12.87
C THR A 71 3.38 -42.89 11.96
N ASN A 72 3.13 -44.08 12.52
CA ASN A 72 2.75 -45.26 11.73
C ASN A 72 1.41 -45.04 11.00
N ASP A 73 0.43 -44.40 11.65
CA ASP A 73 -0.85 -44.05 11.01
C ASP A 73 -0.65 -43.08 9.84
N LYS A 74 0.17 -42.04 10.02
CA LYS A 74 0.54 -41.09 8.95
C LYS A 74 1.25 -41.81 7.80
N LEU A 75 2.18 -42.72 8.10
CA LEU A 75 2.89 -43.53 7.12
C LEU A 75 1.92 -44.37 6.28
N ILE A 76 1.00 -45.08 6.92
CA ILE A 76 0.00 -45.92 6.25
C ILE A 76 -0.89 -45.06 5.33
N GLN A 77 -1.34 -43.89 5.79
CA GLN A 77 -2.13 -42.98 4.97
C GLN A 77 -1.37 -42.48 3.74
N LEU A 78 -0.09 -42.11 3.90
CA LEU A 78 0.73 -41.61 2.79
C LEU A 78 0.99 -42.68 1.73
N PHE A 79 1.31 -43.91 2.13
CA PHE A 79 1.51 -45.02 1.19
C PHE A 79 0.23 -45.46 0.46
N ARG A 80 -0.96 -45.26 1.04
CA ARG A 80 -2.24 -45.48 0.33
C ARG A 80 -2.49 -44.45 -0.76
N ASN A 81 -2.11 -43.19 -0.50
CA ASN A 81 -2.43 -42.07 -1.37
C ASN A 81 -1.34 -41.74 -2.40
N LYS A 82 -0.11 -42.19 -2.16
CA LYS A 82 1.07 -41.84 -2.96
C LYS A 82 1.80 -43.11 -3.39
N SER A 83 2.08 -43.22 -4.69
CA SER A 83 2.83 -44.33 -5.30
C SER A 83 4.32 -44.05 -5.46
N GLU A 84 4.77 -42.86 -5.07
CA GLU A 84 6.15 -42.43 -5.15
C GLU A 84 6.63 -41.95 -3.80
N PHE A 85 7.81 -42.42 -3.42
CA PHE A 85 8.45 -41.99 -2.20
C PHE A 85 9.97 -42.09 -2.30
N THR A 86 10.65 -41.35 -1.45
CA THR A 86 12.10 -41.40 -1.28
C THR A 86 12.42 -41.57 0.19
N PHE A 87 13.17 -42.61 0.52
CA PHE A 87 13.85 -42.69 1.80
C PHE A 87 15.21 -42.03 1.67
N LEU A 88 15.56 -41.15 2.60
CA LEU A 88 16.87 -40.55 2.67
C LEU A 88 17.41 -40.55 4.09
N THR A 89 18.72 -40.64 4.21
CA THR A 89 19.43 -40.53 5.48
C THR A 89 20.90 -40.23 5.25
N THR A 90 21.55 -39.66 6.26
CA THR A 90 23.00 -39.52 6.33
C THR A 90 23.50 -40.46 7.41
N LEU A 91 24.44 -41.35 7.11
CA LEU A 91 24.90 -42.35 8.07
C LEU A 91 26.40 -42.58 8.02
N GLN A 92 26.96 -42.98 9.17
CA GLN A 92 28.33 -43.44 9.31
C GLN A 92 28.29 -44.83 9.94
N GLN A 93 28.57 -45.87 9.17
CA GLN A 93 28.48 -47.25 9.63
C GLN A 93 29.86 -47.79 10.02
N GLN A 94 29.92 -48.50 11.14
CA GLN A 94 31.15 -49.15 11.60
C GLN A 94 31.66 -50.14 10.53
N ALA A 95 32.96 -50.09 10.25
CA ALA A 95 33.57 -50.87 9.18
C ALA A 95 33.25 -52.37 9.26
N SER A 96 32.93 -52.96 8.10
CA SER A 96 32.62 -54.40 7.95
C SER A 96 31.47 -54.95 8.82
N THR A 97 30.63 -54.08 9.38
CA THR A 97 29.40 -54.51 10.08
C THR A 97 28.23 -54.61 9.11
N SER A 98 27.25 -55.46 9.42
CA SER A 98 25.98 -55.52 8.68
C SER A 98 24.83 -55.07 9.58
N GLY A 99 23.85 -54.37 9.02
CA GLY A 99 22.70 -53.88 9.77
C GLY A 99 21.63 -53.25 8.90
N VAL A 100 20.44 -53.15 9.46
CA VAL A 100 19.26 -52.60 8.79
C VAL A 100 19.17 -51.12 9.11
N ILE A 101 19.12 -50.29 8.07
CA ILE A 101 19.03 -48.83 8.19
C ILE A 101 17.59 -48.43 8.49
N LEU A 102 16.63 -48.97 7.72
CA LEU A 102 15.21 -48.74 7.90
C LEU A 102 14.43 -50.01 7.57
N SER A 103 13.40 -50.33 8.36
CA SER A 103 12.46 -51.43 8.08
C SER A 103 11.03 -50.98 8.33
N ILE A 104 10.14 -51.24 7.37
CA ILE A 104 8.69 -51.10 7.51
C ILE A 104 8.11 -52.49 7.37
N ARG A 105 7.54 -53.00 8.47
CA ARG A 105 7.12 -54.39 8.54
C ARG A 105 5.87 -54.58 9.39
N GLU A 106 5.16 -55.65 9.08
CA GLU A 106 4.11 -56.22 9.92
C GLU A 106 4.48 -57.68 10.18
N LEU A 107 4.75 -58.03 11.45
CA LEU A 107 5.17 -59.38 11.82
C LEU A 107 6.37 -59.85 10.96
N GLU A 108 6.17 -60.90 10.16
CA GLU A 108 7.17 -61.48 9.24
C GLU A 108 7.17 -60.83 7.85
N HIS A 109 6.23 -59.95 7.54
CA HIS A 109 6.12 -59.29 6.24
C HIS A 109 6.88 -57.97 6.21
N SER A 110 7.91 -57.88 5.35
CA SER A 110 8.65 -56.64 5.09
C SER A 110 8.09 -55.94 3.85
N TYR A 111 7.46 -54.77 4.03
CA TYR A 111 7.00 -53.92 2.92
C TYR A 111 8.13 -53.10 2.33
N PHE A 112 9.06 -52.67 3.18
CA PHE A 112 10.27 -51.94 2.79
C PHE A 112 11.37 -52.26 3.79
N GLU A 113 12.54 -52.70 3.35
CA GLU A 113 13.70 -52.83 4.22
C GLU A 113 14.98 -52.50 3.46
N LEU A 114 15.76 -51.55 3.99
CA LEU A 114 17.06 -51.20 3.46
C LEU A 114 18.14 -51.70 4.41
N GLU A 115 18.92 -52.67 3.95
CA GLU A 115 20.00 -53.32 4.68
C GLU A 115 21.34 -52.94 4.06
N SER A 116 22.31 -52.65 4.93
CA SER A 116 23.71 -52.49 4.55
C SER A 116 24.50 -53.69 5.03
N SER A 117 25.18 -54.37 4.11
CA SER A 117 25.99 -55.55 4.39
C SER A 117 27.48 -55.24 4.20
N GLY A 118 28.15 -54.84 5.28
CA GLY A 118 29.59 -54.56 5.26
C GLY A 118 30.48 -55.79 5.03
N LEU A 119 29.98 -56.99 5.32
CA LEU A 119 30.72 -58.24 5.04
C LEU A 119 30.71 -58.62 3.56
N ARG A 120 29.73 -58.12 2.79
CA ARG A 120 29.56 -58.44 1.37
C ARG A 120 29.78 -57.23 0.47
N ASP A 121 30.01 -56.05 1.04
CA ASP A 121 30.07 -54.77 0.34
C ASP A 121 28.83 -54.52 -0.54
N GLU A 122 27.65 -54.73 0.04
CA GLU A 122 26.37 -54.63 -0.65
C GLU A 122 25.35 -53.80 0.13
N ILE A 123 24.57 -53.01 -0.60
CA ILE A 123 23.29 -52.45 -0.13
C ILE A 123 22.19 -53.36 -0.68
N ARG A 124 21.24 -53.75 0.19
CA ARG A 124 20.16 -54.66 -0.14
C ARG A 124 18.82 -54.00 0.14
N TYR A 125 17.97 -53.93 -0.88
CA TYR A 125 16.61 -53.45 -0.74
C TYR A 125 15.64 -54.64 -0.81
N HIS A 126 14.97 -54.92 0.30
CA HIS A 126 13.95 -55.96 0.38
C HIS A 126 12.56 -55.34 0.32
N TYR A 127 11.71 -55.91 -0.52
CA TYR A 127 10.33 -55.44 -0.72
C TYR A 127 9.40 -56.60 -1.02
N ARG A 128 8.09 -56.32 -1.03
CA ARG A 128 7.07 -57.33 -1.29
C ARG A 128 6.39 -57.07 -2.64
N PHE A 129 6.21 -58.13 -3.42
CA PHE A 129 5.47 -58.13 -4.67
C PHE A 129 4.66 -59.42 -4.82
N ASN A 130 3.36 -59.29 -5.06
CA ASN A 130 2.42 -60.41 -5.18
C ASN A 130 2.53 -61.41 -4.03
N GLY A 131 2.63 -60.90 -2.80
CA GLY A 131 2.74 -61.68 -1.58
C GLY A 131 4.12 -62.30 -1.32
N LYS A 132 5.09 -62.14 -2.23
CA LYS A 132 6.44 -62.72 -2.10
C LYS A 132 7.48 -61.64 -1.83
N THR A 133 8.47 -61.99 -1.01
CA THR A 133 9.63 -61.12 -0.77
C THR A 133 10.56 -61.13 -1.99
N ARG A 134 11.02 -59.95 -2.38
CA ARG A 134 12.01 -59.68 -3.42
C ARG A 134 13.18 -58.93 -2.82
N THR A 135 14.37 -59.10 -3.40
CA THR A 135 15.60 -58.45 -2.93
C THR A 135 16.38 -57.90 -4.11
N GLU A 136 16.60 -56.60 -4.13
CA GLU A 136 17.57 -55.97 -5.02
C GLU A 136 18.90 -55.81 -4.30
N VAL A 137 19.97 -56.25 -4.96
CA VAL A 137 21.34 -56.18 -4.43
C VAL A 137 22.17 -55.20 -5.25
N PHE A 138 22.77 -54.24 -4.56
CA PHE A 138 23.60 -53.19 -5.12
C PHE A 138 25.02 -53.31 -4.54
N PRO A 139 26.02 -53.70 -5.35
CA PRO A 139 27.41 -53.69 -4.91
C PRO A 139 27.83 -52.25 -4.54
N TYR A 140 28.01 -51.99 -3.26
CA TYR A 140 28.48 -50.72 -2.73
C TYR A 140 28.93 -50.91 -1.27
N ARG A 141 30.20 -50.57 -0.98
CA ARG A 141 30.73 -50.60 0.37
C ARG A 141 30.29 -49.36 1.14
N LEU A 142 29.24 -49.49 1.93
CA LEU A 142 28.75 -48.42 2.81
C LEU A 142 29.35 -48.47 4.23
N ALA A 143 29.79 -49.66 4.66
CA ALA A 143 30.38 -49.88 5.97
C ALA A 143 31.90 -49.73 5.91
N ASP A 144 32.38 -48.52 5.63
CA ASP A 144 33.80 -48.17 5.56
C ASP A 144 34.26 -47.25 6.72
N GLY A 145 33.34 -46.85 7.61
CA GLY A 145 33.60 -45.92 8.71
C GLY A 145 33.51 -44.45 8.34
N GLN A 146 33.21 -44.10 7.08
CA GLN A 146 33.01 -42.73 6.63
C GLN A 146 31.54 -42.34 6.62
N TRP A 147 31.28 -41.04 6.49
CA TRP A 147 29.93 -40.51 6.36
C TRP A 147 29.45 -40.65 4.92
N HIS A 148 28.24 -41.18 4.75
CA HIS A 148 27.56 -41.29 3.48
C HIS A 148 26.16 -40.72 3.53
N LYS A 149 25.75 -40.05 2.44
CA LYS A 149 24.37 -39.63 2.19
C LYS A 149 23.70 -40.63 1.27
N ILE A 150 22.60 -41.22 1.67
CA ILE A 150 21.86 -42.20 0.88
C ILE A 150 20.47 -41.67 0.60
N ALA A 151 20.04 -41.76 -0.66
CA ALA A 151 18.66 -41.57 -1.05
C ALA A 151 18.20 -42.70 -1.98
N LEU A 152 17.23 -43.49 -1.52
CA LEU A 152 16.55 -44.53 -2.29
C LEU A 152 15.16 -44.03 -2.68
N SER A 153 14.97 -43.76 -3.97
CA SER A 153 13.71 -43.30 -4.53
C SER A 153 13.02 -44.41 -5.31
N LEU A 154 11.72 -44.54 -5.08
CA LEU A 154 10.86 -45.53 -5.73
C LEU A 154 9.70 -44.79 -6.41
N SER A 155 9.54 -45.03 -7.71
CA SER A 155 8.40 -44.56 -8.50
C SER A 155 7.85 -45.72 -9.32
N ALA A 156 6.70 -46.25 -8.89
CA ALA A 156 6.08 -47.44 -9.47
C ALA A 156 7.05 -48.64 -9.60
N SER A 157 7.64 -48.85 -10.78
CA SER A 157 8.59 -49.91 -11.09
C SER A 157 10.02 -49.41 -11.30
N HIS A 158 10.31 -48.16 -10.95
CA HIS A 158 11.63 -47.56 -11.07
C HIS A 158 12.24 -47.33 -9.69
N LEU A 159 13.45 -47.84 -9.51
CA LEU A 159 14.28 -47.66 -8.33
C LEU A 159 15.51 -46.84 -8.69
N LEU A 160 15.73 -45.76 -7.95
CA LEU A 160 16.92 -44.92 -8.06
C LEU A 160 17.65 -44.89 -6.72
N LEU A 161 18.91 -45.32 -6.71
CA LEU A 161 19.77 -45.27 -5.54
C LEU A 161 20.87 -44.23 -5.75
N HIS A 162 20.85 -43.21 -4.89
CA HIS A 162 21.89 -42.21 -4.81
C HIS A 162 22.75 -42.45 -3.58
N VAL A 163 24.07 -42.31 -3.76
CA VAL A 163 25.03 -42.25 -2.66
C VAL A 163 25.91 -41.03 -2.85
N ASP A 164 26.06 -40.22 -1.81
CA ASP A 164 26.83 -38.97 -1.79
C ASP A 164 26.47 -38.01 -2.92
N CYS A 165 25.16 -37.90 -3.17
CA CYS A 165 24.58 -37.10 -4.24
C CYS A 165 25.01 -37.53 -5.66
N ASN A 166 25.47 -38.76 -5.83
CA ASN A 166 25.71 -39.37 -7.13
C ASN A 166 24.69 -40.47 -7.37
N ARG A 167 24.10 -40.53 -8.56
CA ARG A 167 23.20 -41.61 -8.96
C ARG A 167 24.04 -42.86 -9.27
N ILE A 168 24.13 -43.78 -8.31
CA ILE A 168 24.97 -44.97 -8.43
C ILE A 168 24.24 -46.08 -9.20
N TYR A 169 22.95 -46.27 -8.91
CA TYR A 169 22.15 -47.29 -9.56
C TYR A 169 20.77 -46.78 -9.98
N GLU A 170 20.32 -47.25 -11.14
CA GLU A 170 18.97 -47.11 -11.66
C GLU A 170 18.51 -48.49 -12.12
N ARG A 171 17.37 -48.97 -11.60
CA ARG A 171 16.82 -50.28 -11.93
C ARG A 171 15.32 -50.21 -12.18
N VAL A 172 14.87 -51.07 -13.08
CA VAL A 172 13.46 -51.41 -13.21
C VAL A 172 13.21 -52.64 -12.36
N ILE A 173 12.25 -52.54 -11.44
CA ILE A 173 11.90 -53.59 -10.46
C ILE A 173 10.41 -53.93 -10.54
N ASP A 174 10.03 -55.08 -9.99
CA ASP A 174 8.61 -55.39 -9.75
C ASP A 174 8.00 -54.29 -8.85
N ARG A 175 6.77 -53.85 -9.13
CA ARG A 175 6.12 -52.75 -8.39
C ARG A 175 5.95 -53.14 -6.91
N PRO A 176 6.59 -52.44 -5.95
CA PRO A 176 6.44 -52.76 -4.53
C PRO A 176 5.00 -52.58 -4.03
N GLU A 177 4.57 -53.46 -3.13
CA GLU A 177 3.29 -53.33 -2.45
C GLU A 177 3.29 -52.09 -1.53
N THR A 178 2.38 -51.16 -1.78
CA THR A 178 2.18 -49.96 -0.96
C THR A 178 0.98 -50.07 -0.01
N ASN A 179 0.30 -51.22 0.00
CA ASN A 179 -0.88 -51.45 0.83
C ASN A 179 -0.46 -51.88 2.24
N LEU A 180 -0.01 -50.92 3.04
CA LEU A 180 0.31 -51.18 4.44
C LEU A 180 -0.96 -51.41 5.26
N THR A 181 -0.85 -52.40 6.14
CA THR A 181 -1.83 -52.77 7.15
C THR A 181 -1.68 -51.93 8.41
N PRO A 182 -2.74 -51.77 9.22
CA PRO A 182 -2.69 -51.05 10.50
C PRO A 182 -1.64 -51.59 11.50
N GLY A 183 -1.23 -52.86 11.39
CA GLY A 183 -0.18 -53.45 12.23
C GLY A 183 1.26 -53.15 11.77
N SER A 184 1.43 -52.36 10.71
CA SER A 184 2.75 -52.03 10.16
C SER A 184 3.50 -51.05 11.06
N ASN A 185 4.76 -51.37 11.36
CA ASN A 185 5.63 -50.58 12.22
C ASN A 185 6.89 -50.14 11.46
N LEU A 186 7.26 -48.88 11.63
CA LEU A 186 8.50 -48.28 11.12
C LEU A 186 9.62 -48.44 12.15
N TRP A 187 10.72 -49.09 11.77
CA TRP A 187 11.92 -49.31 12.59
C TRP A 187 13.12 -48.58 11.99
N LEU A 188 13.94 -47.95 12.83
CA LEU A 188 15.15 -47.25 12.41
C LEU A 188 16.39 -47.91 13.03
N GLY A 189 17.40 -48.20 12.23
CA GLY A 189 18.65 -48.81 12.69
C GLY A 189 18.50 -50.25 13.18
N GLN A 190 17.34 -50.88 13.00
CA GLN A 190 17.07 -52.26 13.37
C GLN A 190 15.96 -52.86 12.52
N ARG A 191 15.92 -54.20 12.46
CA ARG A 191 14.90 -54.94 11.72
C ARG A 191 13.62 -55.16 12.53
N ASN A 192 13.82 -55.45 13.80
CA ASN A 192 12.83 -55.73 14.82
C ASN A 192 13.54 -55.65 16.19
N ARG A 193 12.90 -56.12 17.26
CA ARG A 193 13.48 -56.09 18.61
C ARG A 193 14.70 -57.01 18.82
N LYS A 194 14.95 -58.00 17.96
CA LYS A 194 15.98 -59.04 18.18
C LYS A 194 17.06 -59.11 17.10
N HIS A 195 16.84 -58.53 15.91
CA HIS A 195 17.67 -58.76 14.74
C HIS A 195 17.94 -57.49 13.93
N GLY A 196 19.03 -57.54 13.14
CA GLY A 196 19.40 -56.53 12.14
C GLY A 196 19.89 -55.20 12.72
N PHE A 197 20.52 -55.22 13.89
CA PHE A 197 21.06 -54.03 14.54
C PHE A 197 22.18 -53.37 13.72
N LEU A 198 21.94 -52.14 13.27
CA LEU A 198 22.98 -51.27 12.70
C LEU A 198 23.98 -50.82 13.77
N LYS A 199 25.28 -50.80 13.44
CA LYS A 199 26.31 -50.21 14.29
C LYS A 199 26.86 -48.97 13.61
N GLY A 200 26.61 -47.80 14.18
CA GLY A 200 27.00 -46.54 13.54
C GLY A 200 26.15 -45.36 13.98
N VAL A 201 26.28 -44.25 13.26
CA VAL A 201 25.53 -43.02 13.50
C VAL A 201 24.54 -42.81 12.36
N ILE A 202 23.30 -42.43 12.69
CA ILE A 202 22.29 -42.01 11.72
C ILE A 202 21.91 -40.55 11.99
N GLN A 203 21.79 -39.77 10.92
CA GLN A 203 21.32 -38.39 10.87
C GLN A 203 20.34 -38.21 9.71
N ASP A 204 19.43 -37.23 9.81
CA ASP A 204 18.47 -36.84 8.77
C ASP A 204 17.62 -37.97 8.16
N ALA A 205 17.28 -39.01 8.92
CA ALA A 205 16.42 -40.07 8.42
C ALA A 205 14.99 -39.56 8.14
N LYS A 206 14.60 -39.52 6.86
CA LYS A 206 13.30 -39.02 6.41
C LYS A 206 12.71 -39.90 5.31
N VAL A 207 11.38 -39.97 5.29
CA VAL A 207 10.62 -40.52 4.16
C VAL A 207 9.80 -39.40 3.54
N ILE A 208 9.97 -39.17 2.25
CA ILE A 208 9.34 -38.07 1.50
C ILE A 208 8.46 -38.65 0.40
N PHE A 209 7.19 -38.28 0.39
CA PHE A 209 6.18 -38.78 -0.56
C PHE A 209 5.94 -37.77 -1.69
N MET A 210 7.00 -37.46 -2.41
CA MET A 210 6.98 -36.58 -3.57
C MET A 210 7.95 -37.08 -4.64
N PRO A 211 7.69 -36.76 -5.91
CA PRO A 211 8.66 -37.01 -6.97
C PRO A 211 9.98 -36.29 -6.67
N ASN A 212 11.09 -36.95 -6.99
CA ASN A 212 12.44 -36.41 -6.80
C ASN A 212 12.77 -35.96 -5.36
N GLY A 213 12.25 -36.67 -4.35
CA GLY A 213 12.51 -36.37 -2.93
C GLY A 213 14.00 -36.33 -2.55
N TYR A 214 14.88 -36.96 -3.33
CA TYR A 214 16.34 -36.92 -3.15
C TYR A 214 16.93 -35.50 -3.26
N ILE A 215 16.26 -34.58 -3.95
CA ILE A 215 16.70 -33.17 -4.11
C ILE A 215 16.80 -32.46 -2.75
N THR A 216 16.06 -32.92 -1.75
CA THR A 216 16.07 -32.33 -0.40
C THR A 216 17.38 -32.55 0.34
N GLN A 217 18.06 -33.67 0.06
CA GLN A 217 19.40 -33.97 0.56
C GLN A 217 20.49 -33.46 -0.40
N CYS A 218 20.17 -33.38 -1.70
CA CYS A 218 21.09 -33.08 -2.80
C CYS A 218 20.49 -32.04 -3.77
N PRO A 219 20.45 -30.74 -3.40
CA PRO A 219 19.75 -29.71 -4.18
C PRO A 219 20.39 -29.43 -5.55
N ASN A 220 21.67 -29.77 -5.72
CA ASN A 220 22.43 -29.52 -6.94
C ASN A 220 22.32 -30.63 -7.99
N LEU A 221 21.54 -31.69 -7.73
CA LEU A 221 21.35 -32.76 -8.71
C LEU A 221 20.45 -32.26 -9.86
N ASN A 222 20.95 -32.32 -11.09
CA ASN A 222 20.19 -31.92 -12.28
C ASN A 222 18.94 -32.80 -12.45
N ARG A 223 17.76 -32.17 -12.56
CA ARG A 223 16.53 -32.84 -12.99
C ARG A 223 16.67 -33.20 -14.47
N THR A 224 17.04 -34.44 -14.78
CA THR A 224 17.25 -34.87 -16.18
C THR A 224 15.95 -34.90 -16.99
N CYS A 225 14.78 -35.06 -16.36
CA CYS A 225 13.45 -34.92 -16.99
C CYS A 225 12.42 -34.36 -15.99
N PRO A 226 11.48 -33.48 -16.41
CA PRO A 226 10.29 -33.15 -15.61
C PRO A 226 9.38 -34.38 -15.49
N THR A 227 8.71 -34.52 -14.34
CA THR A 227 7.72 -35.60 -14.17
C THR A 227 6.43 -35.29 -14.92
N CYS A 228 5.60 -36.30 -15.21
CA CYS A 228 4.29 -36.09 -15.85
C CYS A 228 3.41 -35.11 -15.03
N SER A 229 3.52 -35.15 -13.69
CA SER A 229 2.83 -34.22 -12.80
C SER A 229 3.37 -32.79 -12.93
N ASP A 230 4.68 -32.61 -13.09
CA ASP A 230 5.28 -31.28 -13.34
C ASP A 230 4.81 -30.72 -14.68
N PHE A 231 4.72 -31.57 -15.71
CA PHE A 231 4.23 -31.18 -17.02
C PHE A 231 2.77 -30.73 -16.98
N LEU A 232 1.88 -31.50 -16.33
CA LEU A 232 0.48 -31.13 -16.18
C LEU A 232 0.30 -29.83 -15.38
N SER A 233 1.12 -29.63 -14.34
CA SER A 233 1.12 -28.39 -13.55
C SER A 233 1.56 -27.18 -14.38
N LEU A 234 2.56 -27.36 -15.26
CA LEU A 234 3.01 -26.32 -16.17
C LEU A 234 1.93 -25.96 -17.20
N VAL A 235 1.27 -26.96 -17.78
CA VAL A 235 0.15 -26.75 -18.73
C VAL A 235 -0.98 -25.98 -18.05
N GLN A 236 -1.35 -26.34 -16.82
CA GLN A 236 -2.36 -25.59 -16.05
C GLN A 236 -1.91 -24.14 -15.79
N GLY A 237 -0.65 -23.94 -15.40
CA GLY A 237 -0.10 -22.60 -15.20
C GLY A 237 -0.13 -21.72 -16.45
N ILE A 238 0.09 -22.31 -17.63
CA ILE A 238 -0.02 -21.60 -18.91
C ILE A 238 -1.47 -21.21 -19.20
N MET A 239 -2.44 -22.10 -18.94
CA MET A 239 -3.86 -21.82 -19.11
C MET A 239 -4.33 -20.67 -18.20
N ASP A 240 -3.91 -20.69 -16.93
CA ASP A 240 -4.23 -19.63 -15.96
C ASP A 240 -3.64 -18.27 -16.40
N LEU A 241 -2.41 -18.29 -16.94
CA LEU A 241 -1.75 -17.08 -17.44
C LEU A 241 -2.47 -16.50 -18.66
N GLN A 242 -2.93 -17.37 -19.57
CA GLN A 242 -3.74 -16.96 -20.72
C GLN A 242 -5.06 -16.33 -20.28
N GLU A 243 -5.72 -16.89 -19.27
CA GLU A 243 -6.96 -16.31 -18.71
C GLU A 243 -6.70 -14.93 -18.08
N LEU A 244 -5.60 -14.79 -17.34
CA LEU A 244 -5.21 -13.52 -16.74
C LEU A 244 -4.95 -12.45 -17.82
N LEU A 245 -4.23 -12.81 -18.89
CA LEU A 245 -3.97 -11.92 -20.01
C LEU A 245 -5.26 -11.49 -20.68
N ALA A 246 -6.19 -12.41 -20.95
CA ALA A 246 -7.50 -12.08 -21.53
C ALA A 246 -8.28 -11.10 -20.65
N LYS A 247 -8.30 -11.30 -19.32
CA LYS A 247 -8.94 -10.38 -18.37
C LYS A 247 -8.27 -9.01 -18.35
N MET A 248 -6.94 -8.96 -18.40
CA MET A 248 -6.21 -7.69 -18.44
C MET A 248 -6.50 -6.91 -19.72
N THR A 249 -6.48 -7.58 -20.87
CA THR A 249 -6.83 -6.96 -22.16
C THR A 249 -8.25 -6.41 -22.15
N ALA A 250 -9.22 -7.15 -21.59
CA ALA A 250 -10.59 -6.68 -21.46
C ALA A 250 -10.71 -5.44 -20.54
N LYS A 251 -10.00 -5.43 -19.41
CA LYS A 251 -9.95 -4.27 -18.51
C LYS A 251 -9.29 -3.06 -19.18
N LEU A 252 -8.24 -3.28 -19.97
CA LEU A 252 -7.54 -2.22 -20.68
C LEU A 252 -8.44 -1.59 -21.74
N ASN A 253 -9.08 -2.40 -22.58
CA ASN A 253 -10.05 -1.93 -23.59
C ASN A 253 -11.21 -1.16 -22.93
N TYR A 254 -11.70 -1.64 -21.78
CA TYR A 254 -12.73 -0.92 -21.03
C TYR A 254 -12.24 0.44 -20.52
N ALA A 255 -11.01 0.51 -20.02
CA ALA A 255 -10.42 1.76 -19.55
C ALA A 255 -10.19 2.76 -20.70
N GLU A 256 -9.66 2.30 -21.84
CA GLU A 256 -9.49 3.12 -23.05
C GLU A 256 -10.83 3.68 -23.55
N MET A 257 -11.88 2.85 -23.57
CA MET A 257 -13.23 3.31 -23.94
C MET A 257 -13.73 4.42 -23.01
N ARG A 258 -13.51 4.31 -21.69
CA ARG A 258 -13.91 5.36 -20.75
C ARG A 258 -13.10 6.65 -20.91
N LEU A 259 -11.81 6.54 -21.21
CA LEU A 259 -10.96 7.70 -21.49
C LEU A 259 -11.40 8.42 -22.76
N SER A 260 -11.68 7.69 -23.84
CA SER A 260 -12.21 8.26 -25.07
C SER A 260 -13.54 9.01 -24.86
N GLN A 261 -14.40 8.52 -23.96
CA GLN A 261 -15.63 9.23 -23.59
C GLN A 261 -15.36 10.55 -22.85
N LEU A 262 -14.30 10.62 -22.03
CA LEU A 262 -13.92 11.82 -21.31
C LEU A 262 -13.27 12.87 -22.22
N GLU A 263 -12.51 12.45 -23.23
CA GLU A 263 -11.88 13.36 -24.20
C GLU A 263 -12.91 14.18 -25.00
N ASN A 264 -14.13 13.65 -25.18
CA ASN A 264 -15.24 14.37 -25.82
C ASN A 264 -16.00 15.33 -24.88
N CYS A 265 -15.66 15.37 -23.58
CA CYS A 265 -16.24 16.32 -22.65
C CYS A 265 -15.50 17.66 -22.72
N HIS A 266 -16.14 18.68 -23.28
CA HIS A 266 -15.62 20.04 -23.27
C HIS A 266 -15.80 20.67 -21.87
N CYS A 267 -14.72 20.79 -21.10
CA CYS A 267 -14.74 21.55 -19.85
C CYS A 267 -14.67 23.05 -20.14
N GLU A 268 -15.81 23.72 -20.11
CA GLU A 268 -15.89 25.18 -20.20
C GLU A 268 -15.29 25.80 -18.93
N LYS A 269 -14.19 26.53 -19.07
CA LYS A 269 -13.55 27.23 -17.95
C LYS A 269 -14.34 28.49 -17.64
N THR A 270 -14.83 28.60 -16.41
CA THR A 270 -15.65 29.74 -15.96
C THR A 270 -15.02 30.39 -14.72
N CYS A 271 -15.32 31.67 -14.51
CA CYS A 271 -14.97 32.42 -13.31
C CYS A 271 -16.22 32.70 -12.49
N GLN A 272 -16.18 32.48 -11.17
CA GLN A 272 -17.30 32.77 -10.28
C GLN A 272 -16.98 33.98 -9.40
N VAL A 273 -17.74 35.07 -9.55
CA VAL A 273 -17.52 36.34 -8.83
C VAL A 273 -18.85 36.83 -8.28
N ASN A 274 -18.92 37.07 -6.96
CA ASN A 274 -20.12 37.56 -6.25
C ASN A 274 -21.40 36.77 -6.56
N GLY A 275 -21.29 35.45 -6.78
CA GLY A 275 -22.40 34.57 -7.12
C GLY A 275 -22.80 34.54 -8.60
N VAL A 276 -22.15 35.35 -9.46
CA VAL A 276 -22.35 35.36 -10.92
C VAL A 276 -21.26 34.54 -11.60
N ILE A 277 -21.64 33.76 -12.62
CA ILE A 277 -20.72 32.93 -13.41
C ILE A 277 -20.42 33.65 -14.73
N TYR A 278 -19.14 33.90 -14.98
CA TYR A 278 -18.60 34.48 -16.19
C TYR A 278 -17.90 33.40 -17.01
N ARG A 279 -18.18 33.35 -18.32
CA ARG A 279 -17.51 32.47 -19.27
C ARG A 279 -16.16 33.05 -19.68
N ASP A 280 -15.32 32.22 -20.31
CA ASP A 280 -14.06 32.68 -20.87
C ASP A 280 -14.27 33.87 -21.82
N LYS A 281 -13.51 34.95 -21.60
CA LYS A 281 -13.53 36.26 -22.27
C LYS A 281 -14.67 37.20 -21.88
N ASP A 282 -15.59 36.78 -21.02
CA ASP A 282 -16.58 37.71 -20.47
C ASP A 282 -15.87 38.81 -19.69
N SER A 283 -16.35 40.05 -19.86
CA SER A 283 -15.81 41.23 -19.18
C SER A 283 -16.91 42.02 -18.46
N TRP A 284 -16.61 42.51 -17.27
CA TRP A 284 -17.53 43.30 -16.44
C TRP A 284 -16.80 44.46 -15.75
N VAL A 285 -17.57 45.45 -15.31
CA VAL A 285 -17.06 46.60 -14.55
C VAL A 285 -17.46 46.44 -13.10
N GLU A 286 -16.51 46.59 -12.19
CA GLU A 286 -16.78 46.72 -10.77
C GLU A 286 -17.04 48.19 -10.42
N ASP A 287 -18.31 48.52 -10.19
CA ASP A 287 -18.78 49.90 -9.95
C ASP A 287 -18.12 50.56 -8.73
N ASP A 288 -17.83 49.79 -7.67
CA ASP A 288 -17.25 50.32 -6.43
C ASP A 288 -15.77 50.69 -6.54
N HIS A 289 -15.05 50.16 -7.54
CA HIS A 289 -13.58 50.27 -7.61
C HIS A 289 -13.04 50.73 -8.97
N CYS A 290 -13.90 51.09 -9.93
CA CYS A 290 -13.47 51.56 -11.25
C CYS A 290 -12.54 50.56 -11.98
N ARG A 291 -12.84 49.26 -11.91
CA ARG A 291 -12.03 48.20 -12.51
C ARG A 291 -12.80 47.51 -13.64
N ASN A 292 -12.13 47.28 -14.76
CA ASN A 292 -12.59 46.39 -15.81
C ASN A 292 -11.95 45.02 -15.59
N CYS A 293 -12.77 44.01 -15.38
CA CYS A 293 -12.36 42.65 -15.11
C CYS A 293 -12.74 41.74 -16.27
N THR A 294 -11.86 40.79 -16.61
CA THR A 294 -12.09 39.79 -17.65
C THR A 294 -11.82 38.40 -17.10
N CYS A 295 -12.71 37.44 -17.38
CA CYS A 295 -12.45 36.04 -17.11
C CYS A 295 -11.56 35.47 -18.22
N LYS A 296 -10.38 34.96 -17.87
CA LYS A 296 -9.49 34.27 -18.81
C LYS A 296 -9.09 32.92 -18.24
N ASN A 297 -9.49 31.86 -18.94
CA ASN A 297 -9.17 30.48 -18.58
C ASN A 297 -9.52 30.12 -17.12
N GLY A 298 -10.62 30.66 -16.60
CA GLY A 298 -11.04 30.43 -15.20
C GLY A 298 -10.33 31.32 -14.17
N ILE A 299 -9.53 32.29 -14.61
CA ILE A 299 -8.86 33.28 -13.75
C ILE A 299 -9.43 34.67 -14.04
N VAL A 300 -9.73 35.43 -12.99
CA VAL A 300 -10.20 36.82 -13.09
C VAL A 300 -9.01 37.77 -13.20
N GLU A 301 -8.95 38.55 -14.28
CA GLU A 301 -7.94 39.60 -14.48
C GLU A 301 -8.60 40.98 -14.49
N CYS A 302 -8.33 41.81 -13.47
CA CYS A 302 -8.88 43.17 -13.37
C CYS A 302 -7.83 44.25 -13.66
N ARG A 303 -8.23 45.31 -14.36
CA ARG A 303 -7.42 46.50 -14.65
C ARG A 303 -8.18 47.77 -14.29
N ARG A 304 -7.49 48.74 -13.67
CA ARG A 304 -8.09 50.06 -13.37
C ARG A 304 -8.40 50.80 -14.66
N MET A 305 -9.55 51.46 -14.68
CA MET A 305 -9.93 52.37 -15.77
C MET A 305 -9.21 53.71 -15.58
N ALA A 306 -8.59 54.24 -16.63
CA ALA A 306 -8.01 55.57 -16.62
C ALA A 306 -9.11 56.61 -16.88
N CYS A 307 -9.29 57.58 -15.97
CA CYS A 307 -10.19 58.70 -16.20
C CYS A 307 -9.55 59.73 -17.14
N PRO A 308 -10.31 60.29 -18.09
CA PRO A 308 -9.82 61.36 -18.95
C PRO A 308 -9.49 62.61 -18.12
N LEU A 309 -8.50 63.38 -18.57
CA LEU A 309 -8.17 64.67 -17.95
C LEU A 309 -9.40 65.59 -18.00
N LEU A 310 -9.81 66.06 -16.82
CA LEU A 310 -11.02 66.87 -16.67
C LEU A 310 -10.64 68.35 -16.46
N ASN A 311 -10.90 69.19 -17.46
CA ASN A 311 -10.75 70.64 -17.37
C ASN A 311 -12.13 71.30 -17.32
N CYS A 312 -12.60 71.65 -16.12
CA CYS A 312 -13.86 72.38 -15.97
C CYS A 312 -13.69 73.85 -16.37
N SER A 313 -14.73 74.44 -16.99
CA SER A 313 -14.79 75.89 -17.24
C SER A 313 -14.79 76.65 -15.91
N SER A 314 -14.56 77.97 -15.96
CA SER A 314 -14.58 78.83 -14.77
C SER A 314 -15.84 78.69 -13.94
N ASP A 315 -16.97 78.27 -14.53
CA ASP A 315 -18.27 78.17 -13.88
C ASP A 315 -18.60 76.76 -13.35
N GLY A 316 -17.68 75.81 -13.49
CA GLY A 316 -17.87 74.42 -13.08
C GLY A 316 -16.85 73.93 -12.05
N LEU A 317 -17.24 72.92 -11.28
CA LEU A 317 -16.36 72.15 -10.41
C LEU A 317 -16.47 70.65 -10.70
N PRO A 318 -15.38 69.88 -10.52
CA PRO A 318 -15.40 68.43 -10.71
C PRO A 318 -16.13 67.74 -9.56
N VAL A 319 -17.18 66.98 -9.87
CA VAL A 319 -18.04 66.29 -8.88
C VAL A 319 -18.17 64.82 -9.21
N HIS A 320 -18.12 63.96 -8.19
CA HIS A 320 -18.39 62.53 -8.34
C HIS A 320 -19.90 62.29 -8.35
N VAL A 321 -20.41 61.65 -9.39
CA VAL A 321 -21.83 61.31 -9.53
C VAL A 321 -22.01 59.83 -9.22
N ILE A 322 -23.10 59.48 -8.52
CA ILE A 322 -23.43 58.08 -8.20
C ILE A 322 -23.62 57.30 -9.50
N GLY A 323 -22.98 56.13 -9.60
CA GLY A 323 -23.03 55.27 -10.79
C GLY A 323 -22.10 55.70 -11.93
N GLN A 324 -21.27 56.73 -11.73
CA GLN A 324 -20.19 57.08 -12.67
C GLN A 324 -18.84 56.92 -11.99
N CYS A 325 -17.93 56.23 -12.67
CA CYS A 325 -16.56 56.03 -12.16
C CYS A 325 -15.76 57.35 -12.13
N CYS A 326 -15.88 58.20 -13.15
CA CYS A 326 -15.10 59.43 -13.26
C CYS A 326 -15.89 60.66 -12.81
N LYS A 327 -15.19 61.65 -12.26
CA LYS A 327 -15.78 62.97 -11.94
C LYS A 327 -16.27 63.64 -13.23
N VAL A 328 -17.34 64.43 -13.10
CA VAL A 328 -17.89 65.24 -14.18
C VAL A 328 -18.00 66.70 -13.73
N CYS A 329 -17.85 67.64 -14.66
CA CYS A 329 -18.01 69.06 -14.36
C CYS A 329 -19.48 69.37 -14.13
N LYS A 330 -19.79 69.90 -12.95
CA LYS A 330 -21.11 70.42 -12.60
C LYS A 330 -21.02 71.90 -12.25
N SER A 331 -22.11 72.63 -12.47
CA SER A 331 -22.18 74.06 -12.16
C SER A 331 -21.89 74.32 -10.69
N LYS A 332 -21.03 75.29 -10.40
CA LYS A 332 -20.70 75.68 -9.03
C LYS A 332 -21.67 76.75 -8.51
N CYS A 333 -21.90 76.79 -7.21
CA CYS A 333 -22.60 77.90 -6.56
C CYS A 333 -21.59 78.79 -5.84
N ILE A 334 -21.78 80.11 -5.89
CA ILE A 334 -20.95 81.08 -5.16
C ILE A 334 -21.83 81.82 -4.16
N TYR A 335 -21.42 81.85 -2.91
CA TYR A 335 -22.07 82.64 -1.86
C TYR A 335 -21.02 83.31 -0.97
N GLY A 336 -20.95 84.65 -1.05
CA GLY A 336 -19.85 85.41 -0.47
C GLY A 336 -18.51 84.96 -1.06
N GLU A 337 -17.55 84.60 -0.21
CA GLU A 337 -16.25 84.03 -0.59
C GLU A 337 -16.25 82.50 -0.73
N LYS A 338 -17.37 81.82 -0.47
CA LYS A 338 -17.45 80.35 -0.51
C LYS A 338 -17.91 79.86 -1.88
N VAL A 339 -17.18 78.89 -2.41
CA VAL A 339 -17.53 78.16 -3.64
C VAL A 339 -18.00 76.76 -3.26
N LEU A 340 -19.21 76.40 -3.67
CA LEU A 340 -19.85 75.12 -3.39
C LEU A 340 -19.97 74.31 -4.68
N ALA A 341 -19.58 73.04 -4.61
CA ALA A 341 -19.82 72.06 -5.65
C ALA A 341 -21.27 71.55 -5.61
N GLU A 342 -21.75 71.00 -6.72
CA GLU A 342 -23.08 70.39 -6.82
C GLU A 342 -23.33 69.39 -5.67
N GLY A 343 -24.46 69.53 -4.97
CA GLY A 343 -24.83 68.71 -3.82
C GLY A 343 -24.25 69.15 -2.46
N GLN A 344 -23.27 70.06 -2.43
CA GLN A 344 -22.76 70.61 -1.17
C GLN A 344 -23.77 71.58 -0.53
N LYS A 345 -23.83 71.58 0.81
CA LYS A 345 -24.78 72.39 1.58
C LYS A 345 -24.09 73.50 2.36
N ILE A 346 -24.83 74.57 2.63
CA ILE A 346 -24.39 75.67 3.48
C ILE A 346 -25.51 76.12 4.40
N LEU A 347 -25.18 76.38 5.66
CA LEU A 347 -26.08 76.98 6.62
C LEU A 347 -25.91 78.51 6.58
N ILE A 348 -26.97 79.21 6.17
CA ILE A 348 -27.05 80.67 6.20
C ILE A 348 -28.10 81.03 7.28
N GLU A 349 -29.34 81.29 6.88
CA GLU A 349 -30.52 81.37 7.75
C GLU A 349 -31.29 80.05 7.79
N ASN A 350 -31.23 79.32 6.67
CA ASN A 350 -31.77 77.99 6.47
C ASN A 350 -30.76 77.15 5.71
N CYS A 351 -30.91 75.83 5.79
CA CYS A 351 -30.04 74.94 5.03
C CYS A 351 -30.31 75.12 3.54
N ARG A 352 -29.25 75.35 2.76
CA ARG A 352 -29.33 75.45 1.30
C ARG A 352 -28.34 74.50 0.66
N GLU A 353 -28.76 73.84 -0.40
CA GLU A 353 -27.96 72.92 -1.19
C GLU A 353 -27.68 73.54 -2.56
N CYS A 354 -26.45 73.41 -3.05
CA CYS A 354 -26.11 73.81 -4.42
C CYS A 354 -26.70 72.81 -5.42
N ARG A 355 -27.68 73.25 -6.21
CA ARG A 355 -28.28 72.44 -7.28
C ARG A 355 -28.30 73.23 -8.59
N ASN A 356 -27.64 72.68 -9.62
CA ASN A 356 -27.48 73.26 -10.94
C ASN A 356 -27.03 74.74 -10.91
N GLY A 357 -26.10 75.07 -10.01
CA GLY A 357 -25.54 76.43 -9.88
C GLY A 357 -26.42 77.43 -9.09
N ILE A 358 -27.54 76.99 -8.51
CA ILE A 358 -28.40 77.82 -7.66
C ILE A 358 -28.50 77.22 -6.25
N LEU A 359 -28.47 78.07 -5.21
CA LEU A 359 -28.68 77.66 -3.82
C LEU A 359 -30.16 77.47 -3.52
N VAL A 360 -30.59 76.22 -3.43
CA VAL A 360 -31.98 75.83 -3.16
C VAL A 360 -32.16 75.52 -1.68
N LYS A 361 -33.21 76.05 -1.05
CA LYS A 361 -33.55 75.74 0.36
C LYS A 361 -33.91 74.26 0.50
N VAL A 362 -33.28 73.58 1.43
CA VAL A 362 -33.57 72.19 1.80
C VAL A 362 -33.98 72.11 3.26
N THR A 363 -34.94 71.25 3.55
CA THR A 363 -35.35 70.96 4.93
C THR A 363 -34.53 69.77 5.42
N GLU A 364 -33.76 69.98 6.49
CA GLU A 364 -32.93 68.95 7.10
C GLU A 364 -33.24 68.89 8.59
N THR A 365 -33.54 67.70 9.09
CA THR A 365 -33.82 67.46 10.52
C THR A 365 -32.52 67.09 11.22
N CYS A 366 -32.06 67.94 12.13
CA CYS A 366 -30.82 67.71 12.85
C CYS A 366 -31.02 66.78 14.06
N PRO A 367 -30.07 65.84 14.30
CA PRO A 367 -30.11 64.99 15.48
C PRO A 367 -29.87 65.80 16.75
N LEU A 368 -30.43 65.33 17.87
CA LEU A 368 -30.13 65.88 19.20
C LEU A 368 -28.67 65.57 19.57
N LEU A 369 -27.94 66.59 20.03
CA LEU A 369 -26.54 66.47 20.40
C LEU A 369 -26.39 66.27 21.91
N ASN A 370 -25.55 65.31 22.29
CA ASN A 370 -25.26 64.98 23.69
C ASN A 370 -24.01 65.73 24.21
N CYS A 371 -23.87 67.01 23.85
CA CYS A 371 -22.76 67.87 24.27
C CYS A 371 -23.25 69.28 24.58
N SER A 372 -22.43 70.08 25.24
CA SER A 372 -22.76 71.48 25.54
C SER A 372 -22.69 72.33 24.27
N GLU A 373 -23.46 73.42 24.21
CA GLU A 373 -23.48 74.34 23.05
C GLU A 373 -22.08 74.90 22.71
N LYS A 374 -21.20 75.01 23.72
CA LYS A 374 -19.81 75.45 23.53
C LYS A 374 -18.96 74.48 22.72
N ASP A 375 -19.38 73.22 22.65
CA ASP A 375 -18.70 72.16 21.92
C ASP A 375 -19.37 71.85 20.58
N TYR A 376 -20.34 72.68 20.15
CA TYR A 376 -20.94 72.55 18.83
C TYR A 376 -19.98 73.01 17.75
N VAL A 377 -19.80 72.14 16.75
CA VAL A 377 -19.00 72.41 15.57
C VAL A 377 -19.90 72.22 14.36
N LEU A 378 -19.99 73.24 13.50
CA LEU A 378 -20.69 73.11 12.22
C LEU A 378 -19.72 72.53 11.17
N PRO A 379 -19.98 71.31 10.66
CA PRO A 379 -19.13 70.72 9.63
C PRO A 379 -19.20 71.46 8.31
N GLU A 380 -18.14 71.36 7.51
CA GLU A 380 -18.17 71.81 6.11
C GLU A 380 -19.20 71.00 5.31
N ASN A 381 -19.89 71.65 4.38
CA ASN A 381 -20.88 71.04 3.49
C ASN A 381 -22.11 70.42 4.19
N GLN A 382 -22.36 70.75 5.46
CA GLN A 382 -23.50 70.28 6.25
C GLN A 382 -24.23 71.44 6.92
N CYS A 383 -25.47 71.19 7.36
CA CYS A 383 -26.30 72.18 8.03
C CYS A 383 -26.60 71.85 9.50
N CYS A 384 -26.18 70.67 9.96
CA CYS A 384 -26.36 70.24 11.34
C CYS A 384 -25.04 70.30 12.09
N SER A 385 -25.07 70.86 13.29
CA SER A 385 -23.90 70.85 14.17
C SER A 385 -23.61 69.44 14.65
N VAL A 386 -22.35 69.17 14.95
CA VAL A 386 -21.88 67.94 15.60
C VAL A 386 -21.09 68.30 16.86
N CYS A 387 -20.89 67.34 17.76
CA CYS A 387 -20.05 67.54 18.93
C CYS A 387 -18.57 67.58 18.56
N LYS A 388 -17.78 68.41 19.24
CA LYS A 388 -16.32 68.43 19.12
C LYS A 388 -15.73 67.04 19.34
N GLY A 389 -14.78 66.65 18.48
CA GLY A 389 -14.19 65.29 18.47
C GLY A 389 -14.94 64.27 17.62
N HIS A 390 -15.94 64.71 16.85
CA HIS A 390 -16.67 63.88 15.90
C HIS A 390 -15.74 63.24 14.84
N ASN A 391 -15.95 61.94 14.57
CA ASN A 391 -15.15 61.18 13.60
C ASN A 391 -15.84 61.14 12.23
N PHE A 392 -15.45 62.05 11.34
CA PHE A 392 -15.97 62.16 9.98
C PHE A 392 -15.52 60.99 9.08
N CYS A 393 -14.38 60.35 9.37
CA CYS A 393 -13.92 59.18 8.61
C CYS A 393 -14.83 57.95 8.81
N ALA A 394 -15.47 57.84 9.98
CA ALA A 394 -16.38 56.74 10.27
C ALA A 394 -17.76 56.87 9.58
N GLN A 395 -18.12 58.04 9.06
CA GLN A 395 -19.40 58.30 8.39
C GLN A 395 -19.43 57.90 6.89
N GLY A 396 -18.56 56.99 6.47
CA GLY A 396 -18.51 56.52 5.09
C GLY A 396 -17.72 57.43 4.14
N HIS A 397 -16.76 58.21 4.65
CA HIS A 397 -15.80 58.91 3.81
C HIS A 397 -14.87 57.89 3.13
N ARG A 398 -15.15 57.55 1.86
CA ARG A 398 -14.41 56.52 1.13
C ARG A 398 -13.14 57.10 0.51
N CYS A 399 -11.99 56.66 1.00
CA CYS A 399 -10.70 56.91 0.36
C CYS A 399 -10.32 55.67 -0.47
N GLY A 400 -9.71 55.89 -1.63
CA GLY A 400 -9.26 54.82 -2.53
C GLY A 400 -8.11 54.00 -1.94
N GLU A 401 -7.74 52.95 -2.67
CA GLU A 401 -6.58 52.12 -2.35
C GLU A 401 -5.30 52.98 -2.30
N ASN A 402 -4.45 52.73 -1.30
CA ASN A 402 -3.24 53.52 -0.98
C ASN A 402 -3.48 54.96 -0.47
N SER A 403 -4.73 55.32 -0.21
CA SER A 403 -5.10 56.55 0.50
C SER A 403 -5.58 56.23 1.92
N GLU A 404 -5.41 57.17 2.85
CA GLU A 404 -5.90 57.08 4.22
C GLU A 404 -6.77 58.30 4.58
N CYS A 405 -7.80 58.06 5.39
CA CYS A 405 -8.70 59.14 5.80
C CYS A 405 -8.13 59.88 7.02
N ARG A 406 -7.95 61.19 6.88
CA ARG A 406 -7.56 62.10 7.96
C ARG A 406 -8.76 62.87 8.48
N ASN A 407 -9.00 62.77 9.78
CA ASN A 407 -10.08 63.45 10.46
C ASN A 407 -9.64 64.84 10.92
N TRP A 408 -10.38 65.88 10.52
CA TRP A 408 -10.21 67.26 10.98
C TRP A 408 -11.38 67.68 11.87
N ASN A 409 -11.29 68.88 12.46
CA ASN A 409 -12.33 69.37 13.37
C ASN A 409 -13.69 69.58 12.68
N THR A 410 -13.72 69.95 11.40
CA THR A 410 -14.93 70.29 10.64
C THR A 410 -15.18 69.40 9.42
N ARG A 411 -14.26 68.48 9.09
CA ARG A 411 -14.31 67.65 7.87
C ARG A 411 -13.42 66.42 7.96
N ALA A 412 -13.51 65.52 6.99
CA ALA A 412 -12.50 64.51 6.70
C ALA A 412 -11.87 64.80 5.32
N THR A 413 -10.61 64.42 5.14
CA THR A 413 -9.91 64.46 3.84
C THR A 413 -9.14 63.17 3.62
N CYS A 414 -8.93 62.76 2.37
CA CYS A 414 -8.03 61.65 2.06
C CYS A 414 -6.59 62.17 1.89
N GLU A 415 -5.60 61.41 2.36
CA GLU A 415 -4.18 61.66 2.17
C GLU A 415 -3.50 60.40 1.63
N CYS A 416 -2.48 60.57 0.78
CA CYS A 416 -1.73 59.42 0.27
C CYS A 416 -0.87 58.80 1.36
N LYS A 417 -0.85 57.47 1.43
CA LYS A 417 0.08 56.74 2.29
C LYS A 417 1.52 57.03 1.86
N SER A 418 2.45 56.90 2.81
CA SER A 418 3.88 57.11 2.55
C SER A 418 4.35 56.24 1.38
N GLY A 419 4.96 56.88 0.37
CA GLY A 419 5.46 56.22 -0.83
C GLY A 419 4.53 56.30 -2.06
N TYR A 420 3.31 56.82 -1.91
CA TYR A 420 2.35 56.99 -3.00
C TYR A 420 2.14 58.46 -3.34
N VAL A 421 1.86 58.75 -4.61
CA VAL A 421 1.56 60.11 -5.09
C VAL A 421 0.13 60.21 -5.58
N SER A 422 -0.50 61.37 -5.38
CA SER A 422 -1.87 61.60 -5.83
C SER A 422 -1.96 61.55 -7.35
N VAL A 423 -2.85 60.72 -7.87
CA VAL A 423 -3.12 60.65 -9.31
C VAL A 423 -3.92 61.89 -9.70
N GLN A 424 -3.40 62.65 -10.67
CA GLN A 424 -4.04 63.89 -11.18
C GLN A 424 -4.38 64.92 -10.08
N GLY A 425 -3.65 64.91 -8.96
CA GLY A 425 -3.85 65.84 -7.84
C GLY A 425 -5.01 65.51 -6.90
N ASP A 426 -5.63 64.34 -7.02
CA ASP A 426 -6.70 63.89 -6.12
C ASP A 426 -6.14 62.92 -5.07
N SER A 427 -6.02 63.37 -3.82
CA SER A 427 -5.50 62.57 -2.71
C SER A 427 -6.47 61.49 -2.21
N ALA A 428 -7.68 61.40 -2.79
CA ALA A 428 -8.52 60.22 -2.63
C ALA A 428 -7.96 59.02 -3.41
N TYR A 429 -7.09 59.22 -4.41
CA TYR A 429 -6.53 58.17 -5.26
C TYR A 429 -5.01 58.30 -5.38
N CYS A 430 -4.28 57.33 -4.84
CA CYS A 430 -2.83 57.37 -4.77
C CYS A 430 -2.19 56.14 -5.43
N GLU A 431 -1.08 56.34 -6.15
CA GLU A 431 -0.32 55.31 -6.87
C GLU A 431 1.19 55.40 -6.65
#